data_AF-A0A1I7T5T2-F1
#
_entry.id   AF-A0A1I7T5T2-F1
#
_cell.length_a   1.000
_cell.length_b   1.000
_cell.length_c   1.000
_cell.angle_alpha   90.00
_cell.angle_beta   90.00
_cell.angle_gamma   90.00
#
_symmetry.space_group_name_H-M   'P 1'
#
loop_
_entity.id
_entity.type
_entity.pdbx_description
1 polymer ?
#
loop_
_entity_poly.entity_id
_entity_poly.type
_entity_poly.pdbx_seq_one_letter_code
_entity_poly.pdbx_strand_id
1 'polypeptide(L)'
;MLRAVRKFCHNCICCLCIPIFCILAPFRPIWKFLNNKFTKFSLAVDAIVQDRNLLSVPENVWLYFCYSVYFNFGCALITFIGGVLCFTLGLYSSTFYTRVNCDNGLNIWIPLNNLVATWTGFFAVKTLHIRWSAFVHLVFTATMTPLMMIAAIYATAQVPVWYAEQRMSRGGKNWGYWNASGNIALAVCSYTIVCLSIFQLAVYYKYWLPSGQIGRFRSV
;
A
#
# COMPACT_ATOMS: atom_id res chain seq x y z
N MET A 1 63.57 2.13 11.96
CA MET A 1 62.31 1.38 12.17
C MET A 1 61.08 2.00 11.49
N LEU A 2 60.82 3.31 11.58
CA LEU A 2 59.61 3.93 11.02
C LEU A 2 59.41 3.82 9.48
N ARG A 3 60.48 3.71 8.68
CA ARG A 3 60.36 3.52 7.21
C ARG A 3 59.97 2.10 6.81
N ALA A 4 60.30 1.08 7.60
CA ALA A 4 59.96 -0.31 7.31
C ALA A 4 58.47 -0.60 7.59
N VAL A 5 57.93 -0.03 8.67
CA VAL A 5 56.51 -0.14 9.04
C VAL A 5 55.60 0.52 8.00
N ARG A 6 56.01 1.67 7.43
CA ARG A 6 55.26 2.37 6.38
C ARG A 6 55.12 1.56 5.09
N LYS A 7 56.17 0.86 4.67
CA LYS A 7 56.14 -0.03 3.49
C LYS A 7 55.28 -1.28 3.73
N PHE A 8 55.30 -1.83 4.95
CA PHE A 8 54.49 -3.00 5.30
C PHE A 8 52.98 -2.67 5.36
N CYS A 9 52.60 -1.53 5.96
CA CYS A 9 51.20 -1.06 5.95
C CYS A 9 50.68 -0.74 4.53
N HIS A 10 51.51 -0.18 3.64
CA HIS A 10 51.08 0.12 2.27
C HIS A 10 50.83 -1.15 1.45
N ASN A 11 51.67 -2.18 1.62
CA ASN A 11 51.47 -3.48 0.96
C ASN A 11 50.27 -4.25 1.52
N CYS A 12 50.00 -4.21 2.82
CA CYS A 12 48.82 -4.87 3.40
C CYS A 12 47.49 -4.23 2.99
N ILE A 13 47.41 -2.89 2.87
CA ILE A 13 46.20 -2.19 2.44
C ILE A 13 45.91 -2.47 0.95
N CYS A 14 46.94 -2.50 0.10
CA CYS A 14 46.78 -2.90 -1.30
C CYS A 14 46.32 -4.37 -1.43
N CYS A 15 46.85 -5.30 -0.66
CA CYS A 15 46.43 -6.71 -0.70
C CYS A 15 45.00 -6.96 -0.19
N LEU A 16 44.45 -6.11 0.68
CA LEU A 16 43.06 -6.22 1.17
C LEU A 16 42.05 -5.53 0.24
N CYS A 17 42.45 -4.49 -0.49
CA CYS A 17 41.57 -3.81 -1.45
C CYS A 17 41.41 -4.58 -2.76
N ILE A 18 42.43 -5.31 -3.21
CA ILE A 18 42.40 -6.09 -4.46
C ILE A 18 41.28 -7.16 -4.49
N PRO A 19 41.07 -8.01 -3.46
CA PRO A 19 40.01 -9.02 -3.51
C PRO A 19 38.60 -8.41 -3.52
N ILE A 20 38.37 -7.28 -2.84
CA ILE A 20 37.08 -6.57 -2.82
C ILE A 20 36.80 -5.94 -4.20
N PHE A 21 37.80 -5.33 -4.84
CA PHE A 21 37.67 -4.81 -6.21
C PHE A 21 37.49 -5.91 -7.26
N CYS A 22 38.11 -7.09 -7.08
CA CYS A 22 37.90 -8.24 -7.97
C CYS A 22 36.51 -8.86 -7.82
N ILE A 23 35.92 -8.86 -6.62
CA ILE A 23 34.54 -9.34 -6.38
C ILE A 23 33.51 -8.32 -6.89
N LEU A 24 33.77 -7.01 -6.79
CA LEU A 24 32.87 -5.94 -7.27
C LEU A 24 33.03 -5.61 -8.78
N ALA A 25 34.14 -5.99 -9.40
CA ALA A 25 34.39 -5.80 -10.84
C ALA A 25 33.28 -6.39 -11.74
N PRO A 26 32.77 -7.62 -11.53
CA PRO A 26 31.65 -8.15 -12.32
C PRO A 26 30.31 -7.48 -11.99
N PHE A 27 30.15 -6.89 -10.79
CA PHE A 27 28.92 -6.15 -10.44
C PHE A 27 28.82 -4.80 -11.15
N ARG A 28 29.94 -4.16 -11.51
CA ARG A 28 29.95 -2.84 -12.16
C ARG A 28 29.26 -2.82 -13.54
N PRO A 29 29.53 -3.75 -14.48
CA PRO A 29 28.81 -3.81 -15.75
C PRO A 29 27.35 -4.25 -15.59
N ILE A 30 27.06 -5.16 -14.65
CA ILE A 30 25.68 -5.58 -14.33
C ILE A 30 24.88 -4.38 -13.79
N TRP A 31 25.47 -3.60 -12.87
CA TRP A 31 24.87 -2.39 -12.32
C TRP A 31 24.65 -1.34 -13.40
N LYS A 32 25.62 -1.10 -14.29
CA LYS A 32 25.48 -0.16 -15.40
C LYS A 32 24.39 -0.59 -16.39
N PHE A 33 24.28 -1.90 -16.66
CA PHE A 33 23.23 -2.46 -17.50
C PHE A 33 21.84 -2.30 -16.87
N LEU A 34 21.70 -2.64 -15.59
CA LEU A 34 20.45 -2.47 -14.83
C LEU A 34 20.08 -0.99 -14.75
N ASN A 35 21.03 -0.11 -14.42
CA ASN A 35 20.80 1.33 -14.35
C ASN A 35 20.33 1.88 -15.70
N ASN A 36 21.00 1.54 -16.81
CA ASN A 36 20.57 1.98 -18.14
C ASN A 36 19.17 1.47 -18.50
N LYS A 37 18.80 0.24 -18.11
CA LYS A 37 17.43 -0.28 -18.28
C LYS A 37 16.42 0.51 -17.43
N PHE A 38 16.72 0.74 -16.16
CA PHE A 38 15.87 1.54 -15.27
C PHE A 38 15.73 2.98 -15.76
N THR A 39 16.81 3.62 -16.25
CA THR A 39 16.75 4.95 -16.83
C THR A 39 15.83 4.98 -18.05
N LYS A 40 16.00 4.04 -19.00
CA LYS A 40 15.11 3.95 -20.17
C LYS A 40 13.64 3.74 -19.77
N PHE A 41 13.39 2.87 -18.80
CA PHE A 41 12.04 2.64 -18.26
C PHE A 41 11.48 3.92 -17.61
N SER A 42 12.25 4.58 -16.75
CA SER A 42 11.82 5.79 -16.05
C SER A 42 11.50 6.94 -17.01
N LEU A 43 12.30 7.11 -18.07
CA LEU A 43 12.05 8.10 -19.12
C LEU A 43 10.79 7.77 -19.92
N ALA A 44 10.56 6.49 -20.23
CA ALA A 44 9.33 6.05 -20.91
C ALA A 44 8.08 6.27 -20.04
N VAL A 45 8.16 5.96 -18.74
CA VAL A 45 7.05 6.20 -17.80
C VAL A 45 6.81 7.69 -17.62
N ASP A 46 7.85 8.50 -17.46
CA ASP A 46 7.70 9.96 -17.33
C ASP A 46 7.02 10.54 -18.57
N ALA A 47 7.46 10.19 -19.79
CA ALA A 47 6.79 10.63 -21.01
C ALA A 47 5.29 10.31 -21.01
N ILE A 48 4.91 9.07 -20.64
CA ILE A 48 3.50 8.67 -20.53
C ILE A 48 2.78 9.51 -19.47
N VAL A 49 3.34 9.67 -18.28
CA VAL A 49 2.71 10.43 -17.18
C VAL A 49 2.54 11.90 -17.55
N GLN A 50 3.51 12.50 -18.25
CA GLN A 50 3.44 13.88 -18.69
C GLN A 50 2.34 14.09 -19.75
N ASP A 51 2.09 13.10 -20.60
CA ASP A 51 1.04 13.21 -21.62
C ASP A 51 -0.38 13.01 -21.06
N ARG A 52 -0.53 12.54 -19.81
CA ARG A 52 -1.83 12.24 -19.21
C ARG A 52 -2.24 13.26 -18.15
N ASN A 53 -3.53 13.55 -18.13
CA ASN A 53 -4.13 14.44 -17.15
C ASN A 53 -5.53 13.97 -16.77
N LEU A 54 -5.92 14.21 -15.51
CA LEU A 54 -7.26 13.92 -14.98
C LEU A 54 -8.32 14.94 -15.42
N LEU A 55 -7.92 16.04 -16.07
CA LEU A 55 -8.84 17.04 -16.64
C LEU A 55 -9.75 16.48 -17.77
N SER A 56 -9.48 15.28 -18.28
CA SER A 56 -10.32 14.60 -19.29
C SER A 56 -11.58 13.95 -18.70
N VAL A 57 -11.67 13.83 -17.37
CA VAL A 57 -12.78 13.18 -16.67
C VAL A 57 -14.00 14.10 -16.69
N PRO A 58 -15.20 13.62 -17.08
CA PRO A 58 -16.41 14.43 -17.07
C PRO A 58 -16.81 14.81 -15.63
N GLU A 59 -17.35 16.02 -15.45
CA GLU A 59 -17.63 16.63 -14.15
C GLU A 59 -18.46 15.75 -13.21
N ASN A 60 -19.53 15.13 -13.73
CA ASN A 60 -20.38 14.22 -12.94
C ASN A 60 -19.58 13.03 -12.37
N VAL A 61 -18.69 12.43 -13.18
CA VAL A 61 -17.86 11.30 -12.74
C VAL A 61 -16.75 11.78 -11.82
N TRP A 62 -16.22 12.98 -12.07
CA TRP A 62 -15.18 13.59 -11.24
C TRP A 62 -15.66 13.84 -9.80
N LEU A 63 -16.90 14.29 -9.61
CA LEU A 63 -17.49 14.46 -8.28
C LEU A 63 -17.54 13.13 -7.52
N TYR A 64 -18.06 12.05 -8.14
CA TYR A 64 -18.07 10.73 -7.52
C TYR A 64 -16.66 10.18 -7.25
N PHE A 65 -15.70 10.46 -8.15
CA PHE A 65 -14.31 10.12 -7.93
C PHE A 65 -13.75 10.81 -6.69
N CYS A 66 -13.97 12.12 -6.54
CA CYS A 66 -13.57 12.87 -5.35
C CYS A 66 -14.19 12.27 -4.09
N TYR A 67 -15.51 12.08 -4.05
CA TYR A 67 -16.20 11.48 -2.91
C TYR A 67 -15.65 10.10 -2.58
N SER A 68 -15.35 9.27 -3.60
CA SER A 68 -14.79 7.94 -3.38
C SER A 68 -13.43 8.00 -2.69
N VAL A 69 -12.58 8.99 -3.02
CA VAL A 69 -11.25 9.15 -2.39
C VAL A 69 -11.40 9.58 -0.93
N TYR A 70 -12.23 10.58 -0.63
CA TYR A 70 -12.49 11.01 0.75
C TYR A 70 -13.11 9.90 1.60
N PHE A 71 -14.07 9.18 1.04
CA PHE A 71 -14.75 8.11 1.77
C PHE A 71 -13.84 6.91 2.00
N ASN A 72 -13.00 6.55 1.02
CA ASN A 72 -11.98 5.51 1.17
C ASN A 72 -10.99 5.86 2.29
N PHE A 73 -10.53 7.12 2.36
CA PHE A 73 -9.69 7.58 3.47
C PHE A 73 -10.39 7.45 4.83
N GLY A 74 -11.65 7.86 4.94
CA GLY A 74 -12.43 7.72 6.18
C GLY A 74 -12.55 6.27 6.62
N CYS A 75 -12.88 5.36 5.70
CA CYS A 75 -12.92 3.93 5.99
C CYS A 75 -11.53 3.37 6.35
N ALA A 76 -10.47 3.82 5.68
CA ALA A 76 -9.09 3.39 5.96
C ALA A 76 -8.64 3.81 7.36
N LEU A 77 -9.05 5.00 7.81
CA LEU A 77 -8.76 5.47 9.17
C LEU A 77 -9.48 4.60 10.23
N ILE A 78 -10.76 4.29 10.00
CA ILE A 78 -11.54 3.42 10.91
C ILE A 78 -10.91 2.02 10.97
N THR A 79 -10.53 1.45 9.83
CA THR A 79 -9.91 0.12 9.81
C THR A 79 -8.54 0.10 10.47
N PHE A 80 -7.76 1.16 10.32
CA PHE A 80 -6.49 1.32 11.03
C PHE A 80 -6.68 1.41 12.55
N ILE A 81 -7.61 2.23 13.03
CA ILE A 81 -7.93 2.34 14.46
C ILE A 81 -8.38 0.97 15.01
N GLY A 82 -9.25 0.26 14.29
CA GLY A 82 -9.69 -1.08 14.68
C GLY A 82 -8.53 -2.09 14.73
N GLY A 83 -7.59 -2.00 13.79
CA GLY A 83 -6.36 -2.80 13.79
C GLY A 83 -5.51 -2.58 15.04
N VAL A 84 -5.29 -1.32 15.41
CA VAL A 84 -4.55 -0.94 16.64
C VAL A 84 -5.27 -1.45 17.89
N LEU A 85 -6.60 -1.36 17.94
CA LEU A 85 -7.40 -1.88 19.05
C LEU A 85 -7.30 -3.41 19.17
N CYS A 86 -7.39 -4.18 18.07
CA CYS A 86 -7.19 -5.63 18.10
C CYS A 86 -5.78 -6.01 18.59
N PHE A 87 -4.75 -5.30 18.12
CA PHE A 87 -3.38 -5.55 18.55
C PHE A 87 -3.17 -5.26 20.04
N THR A 88 -3.64 -4.11 20.54
CA THR A 88 -3.52 -3.75 21.96
C THR A 88 -4.32 -4.69 22.86
N LEU A 89 -5.51 -5.14 22.44
CA LEU A 89 -6.27 -6.19 23.14
C LEU A 89 -5.53 -7.53 23.15
N GLY A 90 -4.85 -7.88 22.05
CA GLY A 90 -3.99 -9.06 21.96
C GLY A 90 -2.85 -9.01 22.97
N LEU A 91 -2.17 -7.87 23.10
CA LEU A 91 -1.08 -7.69 24.08
C LEU A 91 -1.59 -7.76 25.53
N TYR A 92 -2.78 -7.21 25.79
CA TYR A 92 -3.37 -7.24 27.13
C TYR A 92 -3.85 -8.63 27.55
N SER A 93 -4.25 -9.48 26.61
CA SER A 93 -4.78 -10.82 26.88
C SER A 93 -4.18 -11.87 25.94
N SER A 94 -3.21 -12.62 26.44
CA SER A 94 -2.45 -13.64 25.69
C SER A 94 -3.31 -14.77 25.13
N THR A 95 -4.48 -15.04 25.72
CA THR A 95 -5.45 -16.02 25.22
C THR A 95 -6.08 -15.58 23.89
N PHE A 96 -6.28 -14.26 23.70
CA PHE A 96 -6.78 -13.71 22.43
C PHE A 96 -5.70 -13.59 21.38
N TYR A 97 -4.45 -13.41 21.81
CA TYR A 97 -3.27 -13.41 20.96
C TYR A 97 -3.15 -14.72 20.14
N THR A 98 -3.40 -15.86 20.78
CA THR A 98 -3.26 -17.19 20.16
C THR A 98 -4.52 -17.69 19.44
N ARG A 99 -5.73 -17.34 19.92
CA ARG A 99 -6.99 -17.81 19.33
C ARG A 99 -7.58 -16.91 18.25
N VAL A 100 -7.35 -15.60 18.32
CA VAL A 100 -7.97 -14.63 17.40
C VAL A 100 -6.98 -14.03 16.39
N ASN A 101 -5.75 -14.55 16.35
CA ASN A 101 -4.74 -14.22 15.35
C ASN A 101 -4.52 -12.70 15.16
N CYS A 102 -4.58 -11.94 16.27
CA CYS A 102 -4.19 -10.53 16.31
C CYS A 102 -2.63 -10.36 16.25
N ASP A 103 -1.88 -11.47 16.21
CA ASP A 103 -0.40 -11.53 16.24
C ASP A 103 0.27 -11.15 14.89
N ASN A 104 -0.30 -11.57 13.77
CA ASN A 104 0.37 -11.47 12.47
C ASN A 104 0.56 -10.03 11.94
N GLY A 105 0.06 -9.01 12.66
CA GLY A 105 0.18 -7.60 12.29
C GLY A 105 -0.57 -7.19 11.02
N LEU A 106 -1.16 -8.14 10.28
CA LEU A 106 -1.89 -7.90 9.03
C LEU A 106 -3.03 -6.87 9.20
N ASN A 107 -3.71 -6.93 10.35
CA ASN A 107 -4.79 -6.01 10.69
C ASN A 107 -4.32 -4.58 10.95
N ILE A 108 -3.01 -4.34 11.15
CA ILE A 108 -2.42 -3.01 11.27
C ILE A 108 -1.77 -2.59 9.95
N TRP A 109 -0.88 -3.42 9.41
CA TRP A 109 -0.03 -3.05 8.27
C TRP A 109 -0.82 -2.85 6.99
N ILE A 110 -1.85 -3.65 6.73
CA ILE A 110 -2.66 -3.51 5.51
C ILE A 110 -3.48 -2.20 5.56
N PRO A 111 -4.27 -1.92 6.62
CA PRO A 111 -4.98 -0.64 6.73
C PRO A 111 -4.06 0.58 6.76
N LEU A 112 -2.89 0.50 7.41
CA LEU A 112 -1.92 1.58 7.44
C LEU A 112 -1.39 1.89 6.03
N ASN A 113 -1.00 0.86 5.27
CA ASN A 113 -0.55 1.05 3.90
C ASN A 113 -1.67 1.59 3.00
N ASN A 114 -2.92 1.19 3.23
CA ASN A 114 -4.07 1.75 2.53
C ASN A 114 -4.36 3.22 2.92
N LEU A 115 -4.08 3.61 4.16
CA LEU A 115 -4.15 5.01 4.60
C LEU A 115 -3.11 5.87 3.87
N VAL A 116 -1.89 5.37 3.71
CA VAL A 116 -0.85 6.04 2.92
C VAL A 116 -1.25 6.11 1.44
N ALA A 117 -1.81 5.03 0.88
CA ALA A 117 -2.31 5.02 -0.49
C ALA A 117 -3.41 6.07 -0.72
N THR A 118 -4.42 6.13 0.15
CA THR A 118 -5.51 7.11 0.05
C THR A 118 -5.04 8.55 0.24
N TRP A 119 -3.96 8.77 1.01
CA TRP A 119 -3.31 10.08 1.11
C TRP A 119 -2.75 10.57 -0.23
N THR A 120 -2.17 9.67 -1.04
CA THR A 120 -1.74 10.02 -2.41
C THR A 120 -2.92 10.38 -3.32
N GLY A 121 -4.11 9.81 -3.05
CA GLY A 121 -5.37 10.18 -3.69
C GLY A 121 -5.78 11.62 -3.42
N PHE A 122 -5.54 12.15 -2.21
CA PHE A 122 -5.81 13.56 -1.92
C PHE A 122 -4.94 14.50 -2.75
N PHE A 123 -3.66 14.18 -2.91
CA PHE A 123 -2.79 14.93 -3.81
C PHE A 123 -3.26 14.83 -5.26
N ALA A 124 -3.69 13.65 -5.72
CA ALA A 124 -4.24 13.49 -7.06
C ALA A 124 -5.49 14.36 -7.32
N VAL A 125 -6.36 14.52 -6.31
CA VAL A 125 -7.58 15.33 -6.41
C VAL A 125 -7.30 16.83 -6.25
N LYS A 126 -6.41 17.24 -5.33
CA LYS A 126 -6.15 18.65 -5.01
C LYS A 126 -5.09 19.29 -5.91
N THR A 127 -4.10 18.53 -6.35
CA THR A 127 -2.98 19.02 -7.16
C THR A 127 -3.02 18.45 -8.57
N LEU A 128 -4.10 18.77 -9.30
CA LEU A 128 -4.31 18.35 -10.70
C LEU A 128 -3.17 18.75 -11.65
N HIS A 129 -2.40 19.79 -11.30
CA HIS A 129 -1.23 20.22 -12.06
C HIS A 129 -0.03 19.26 -11.89
N ILE A 130 0.02 18.48 -10.81
CA ILE A 130 1.07 17.51 -10.53
C ILE A 130 0.66 16.16 -11.13
N ARG A 131 1.08 15.91 -12.37
CA ARG A 131 0.72 14.70 -13.14
C ARG A 131 1.15 13.39 -12.48
N TRP A 132 2.28 13.41 -11.77
CA TRP A 132 2.83 12.26 -11.05
C TRP A 132 1.93 11.76 -9.91
N SER A 133 1.17 12.65 -9.26
CA SER A 133 0.31 12.27 -8.13
C SER A 133 -0.78 11.28 -8.56
N ALA A 134 -1.35 11.46 -9.74
CA ALA A 134 -2.38 10.60 -10.31
C ALA A 134 -1.84 9.19 -10.63
N PHE A 135 -0.63 9.11 -11.17
CA PHE A 135 0.03 7.83 -11.45
C PHE A 135 0.36 7.06 -10.18
N VAL A 136 0.94 7.76 -9.19
CA VAL A 136 1.28 7.17 -7.89
C VAL A 136 0.01 6.63 -7.21
N HIS A 137 -1.07 7.42 -7.20
CA HIS A 137 -2.34 6.96 -6.66
C HIS A 137 -2.88 5.73 -7.40
N LEU A 138 -2.82 5.69 -8.74
CA LEU A 138 -3.21 4.49 -9.51
C LEU A 138 -2.42 3.25 -9.10
N VAL A 139 -1.09 3.35 -8.98
CA VAL A 139 -0.24 2.21 -8.60
C VAL A 139 -0.57 1.74 -7.17
N PHE A 140 -0.73 2.68 -6.24
CA PHE A 140 -1.11 2.35 -4.87
C PHE A 140 -2.50 1.73 -4.79
N THR A 141 -3.51 2.28 -5.46
CA THR A 141 -4.86 1.73 -5.47
C THR A 141 -4.87 0.34 -6.11
N ALA A 142 -4.13 0.12 -7.20
CA ALA A 142 -4.02 -1.18 -7.86
C ALA A 142 -3.38 -2.25 -6.96
N THR A 143 -2.36 -1.88 -6.20
CA THR A 143 -1.64 -2.80 -5.31
C THR A 143 -2.38 -3.04 -3.98
N MET A 144 -3.04 -2.01 -3.43
CA MET A 144 -3.76 -2.12 -2.16
C MET A 144 -5.13 -2.79 -2.30
N THR A 145 -5.77 -2.71 -3.46
CA THR A 145 -7.08 -3.38 -3.69
C THR A 145 -7.06 -4.88 -3.34
N PRO A 146 -6.14 -5.72 -3.87
CA PRO A 146 -6.09 -7.12 -3.49
C PRO A 146 -5.69 -7.34 -2.02
N LEU A 147 -4.82 -6.49 -1.46
CA LEU A 147 -4.44 -6.57 -0.04
C LEU A 147 -5.62 -6.28 0.89
N MET A 148 -6.42 -5.26 0.56
CA MET A 148 -7.64 -4.92 1.30
C MET A 148 -8.71 -5.99 1.17
N MET A 149 -8.79 -6.68 0.02
CA MET A 149 -9.66 -7.85 -0.13
C MET A 149 -9.25 -9.00 0.81
N ILE A 150 -7.95 -9.25 0.94
CA ILE A 150 -7.43 -10.23 1.91
C ILE A 150 -7.83 -9.81 3.34
N ALA A 151 -7.60 -8.55 3.72
CA ALA A 151 -7.97 -8.04 5.04
C ALA A 151 -9.48 -8.17 5.32
N ALA A 152 -10.35 -7.94 4.31
CA ALA A 152 -11.79 -8.11 4.45
C ALA A 152 -12.19 -9.57 4.74
N ILE A 153 -11.57 -10.53 4.04
CA ILE A 153 -11.80 -11.96 4.27
C ILE A 153 -11.32 -12.37 5.66
N TYR A 154 -10.17 -11.87 6.11
CA TYR A 154 -9.68 -12.15 7.46
C TYR A 154 -10.62 -11.59 8.54
N ALA A 155 -11.08 -10.35 8.39
CA ALA A 155 -12.02 -9.73 9.32
C ALA A 155 -13.34 -10.53 9.43
N THR A 156 -13.88 -11.01 8.30
CA THR A 156 -15.10 -11.84 8.31
C THR A 156 -14.87 -13.22 8.93
N ALA A 157 -13.75 -13.88 8.62
CA ALA A 157 -13.42 -15.19 9.17
C ALA A 157 -13.28 -15.20 10.71
N GLN A 158 -12.91 -14.07 11.31
CA GLN A 158 -12.77 -13.93 12.76
C GLN A 158 -14.10 -13.71 13.51
N VAL A 159 -15.18 -13.30 12.83
CA VAL A 159 -16.50 -13.07 13.45
C VAL A 159 -17.06 -14.32 14.16
N PRO A 160 -17.13 -15.51 13.53
CA PRO A 160 -17.64 -16.71 14.20
C PRO A 160 -16.78 -17.13 15.41
N VAL A 161 -15.47 -16.87 15.38
CA VAL A 161 -14.55 -17.16 16.49
C VAL A 161 -14.93 -16.34 17.72
N TRP A 162 -15.19 -15.04 17.55
CA TRP A 162 -15.64 -14.19 18.66
C TRP A 162 -16.99 -14.61 19.24
N TYR A 163 -17.93 -15.05 18.39
CA TYR A 163 -19.21 -15.58 18.87
C TYR A 163 -19.07 -16.91 19.62
N ALA A 164 -18.15 -17.79 19.20
CA ALA A 164 -17.85 -19.01 19.93
C ALA A 164 -17.27 -18.69 21.32
N GLU A 165 -16.38 -17.71 21.40
CA GLU A 165 -15.75 -17.28 22.65
C GLU A 165 -16.73 -16.60 23.61
N GLN A 166 -17.70 -15.85 23.06
CA GLN A 166 -18.83 -15.34 23.84
C GLN A 166 -19.64 -16.45 24.50
N ARG A 167 -19.88 -17.57 23.80
CA ARG A 167 -20.62 -18.73 24.36
C ARG A 167 -19.83 -19.44 25.45
N MET A 168 -18.51 -19.42 25.39
CA MET A 168 -17.63 -20.03 26.40
C MET A 168 -17.37 -19.11 27.60
N SER A 169 -17.66 -17.82 27.50
CA SER A 169 -17.47 -16.83 28.58
C SER A 169 -18.45 -17.06 29.73
N ARG A 170 -17.98 -17.74 30.78
CA ARG A 170 -18.71 -17.90 32.05
C ARG A 170 -18.58 -16.61 32.87
N GLY A 171 -19.64 -15.81 32.94
CA GLY A 171 -19.68 -14.62 33.81
C GLY A 171 -20.42 -13.39 33.28
N GLY A 172 -21.28 -13.52 32.26
CA GLY A 172 -22.18 -12.43 31.84
C GLY A 172 -21.50 -11.21 31.18
N LYS A 173 -20.22 -11.29 30.86
CA LYS A 173 -19.50 -10.24 30.14
C LYS A 173 -19.70 -10.42 28.62
N ASN A 174 -20.15 -9.37 27.93
CA ASN A 174 -20.48 -9.38 26.49
C ASN A 174 -19.30 -9.03 25.57
N TRP A 175 -18.06 -9.29 26.01
CA TRP A 175 -16.86 -8.86 25.28
C TRP A 175 -16.71 -9.53 23.91
N GLY A 176 -17.07 -10.81 23.79
CA GLY A 176 -17.03 -11.53 22.52
C GLY A 176 -18.06 -10.98 21.53
N TYR A 177 -19.24 -10.56 22.01
CA TYR A 177 -20.23 -9.88 21.18
C TYR A 177 -19.69 -8.54 20.65
N TRP A 178 -19.15 -7.67 21.51
CA TRP A 178 -18.61 -6.36 21.10
C TRP A 178 -17.47 -6.49 20.09
N ASN A 179 -16.57 -7.45 20.29
CA ASN A 179 -15.47 -7.70 19.35
C ASN A 179 -15.96 -8.32 18.04
N ALA A 180 -16.96 -9.20 18.06
CA ALA A 180 -17.61 -9.70 16.85
C ALA A 180 -18.25 -8.55 16.04
N SER A 181 -18.98 -7.65 16.71
CA SER A 181 -19.56 -6.45 16.09
C SER A 181 -18.48 -5.54 15.51
N GLY A 182 -17.36 -5.35 16.22
CA GLY A 182 -16.20 -4.61 15.74
C GLY A 182 -15.64 -5.22 14.45
N ASN A 183 -15.41 -6.53 14.41
CA ASN A 183 -14.92 -7.21 13.21
C ASN A 183 -15.92 -7.18 12.05
N ILE A 184 -17.24 -7.23 12.31
CA ILE A 184 -18.26 -7.01 11.28
C ILE A 184 -18.14 -5.60 10.71
N ALA A 185 -18.03 -4.57 11.54
CA ALA A 185 -17.88 -3.18 11.08
C ALA A 185 -16.60 -2.98 10.27
N LEU A 186 -15.48 -3.60 10.70
CA LEU A 186 -14.21 -3.57 9.99
C LEU A 186 -14.28 -4.30 8.64
N ALA A 187 -14.97 -5.44 8.59
CA ALA A 187 -15.22 -6.17 7.35
C ALA A 187 -16.04 -5.31 6.36
N VAL A 188 -17.14 -4.70 6.83
CA VAL A 188 -17.95 -3.80 6.01
C VAL A 188 -17.10 -2.65 5.46
N CYS A 189 -16.33 -1.97 6.32
CA CYS A 189 -15.44 -0.89 5.88
C CYS A 189 -14.40 -1.37 4.86
N SER A 190 -13.83 -2.57 5.05
CA SER A 190 -12.83 -3.14 4.14
C SER A 190 -13.42 -3.50 2.78
N TYR A 191 -14.63 -4.08 2.73
CA TYR A 191 -15.33 -4.32 1.47
C TYR A 191 -15.72 -3.01 0.79
N THR A 192 -16.17 -2.01 1.54
CA THR A 192 -16.43 -0.67 1.00
C THR A 192 -15.18 -0.08 0.36
N ILE A 193 -14.03 -0.15 1.02
CA ILE A 193 -12.73 0.27 0.46
C ILE A 193 -12.45 -0.44 -0.86
N VAL A 194 -12.60 -1.77 -0.92
CA VAL A 194 -12.37 -2.54 -2.16
C VAL A 194 -13.28 -2.06 -3.29
N CYS A 195 -14.58 -1.88 -3.02
CA CYS A 195 -15.53 -1.38 -4.02
C CYS A 195 -15.17 0.03 -4.53
N LEU A 196 -14.80 0.93 -3.63
CA LEU A 196 -14.36 2.29 -3.99
C LEU A 196 -13.07 2.27 -4.80
N SER A 197 -12.10 1.44 -4.41
CA SER A 197 -10.83 1.29 -5.13
C SER A 197 -11.04 0.72 -6.54
N ILE A 198 -11.93 -0.26 -6.71
CA ILE A 198 -12.30 -0.78 -8.04
C ILE A 198 -12.93 0.33 -8.89
N PHE A 199 -13.83 1.13 -8.32
CA PHE A 199 -14.42 2.26 -9.02
C PHE A 199 -13.35 3.28 -9.46
N GLN A 200 -12.42 3.64 -8.57
CA GLN A 200 -11.30 4.54 -8.89
C GLN A 200 -10.43 3.97 -10.02
N LEU A 201 -10.08 2.68 -9.97
CA LEU A 201 -9.33 2.00 -11.02
C LEU A 201 -10.09 2.01 -12.36
N ALA A 202 -11.41 1.83 -12.35
CA ALA A 202 -12.22 1.91 -13.55
C ALA A 202 -12.21 3.33 -14.16
N VAL A 203 -12.26 4.38 -13.33
CA VAL A 203 -12.12 5.78 -13.79
C VAL A 203 -10.75 6.01 -14.43
N TYR A 204 -9.67 5.57 -13.79
CA TYR A 204 -8.34 5.68 -14.37
C TYR A 204 -8.20 4.89 -15.68
N TYR A 205 -8.70 3.66 -15.73
CA TYR A 205 -8.65 2.83 -16.93
C TYR A 205 -9.40 3.47 -18.11
N LYS A 206 -10.56 4.07 -17.84
CA LYS A 206 -11.42 4.66 -18.87
C LYS A 206 -10.96 6.05 -19.32
N TYR A 207 -10.47 6.89 -18.42
CA TYR A 207 -10.25 8.32 -18.72
C TYR A 207 -8.78 8.74 -18.70
N TRP A 208 -7.92 8.00 -18.00
CA TRP A 208 -6.50 8.32 -17.85
C TRP A 208 -5.60 7.43 -18.73
N LEU A 209 -5.92 6.14 -18.91
CA LEU A 209 -5.16 5.22 -19.78
C LEU A 209 -5.57 5.34 -21.28
N PRO A 210 -4.61 5.14 -22.21
CA PRO A 210 -4.83 5.31 -23.65
C PRO A 210 -5.95 4.43 -24.22
N SER A 211 -6.10 3.19 -23.77
CA SER A 211 -7.11 2.25 -24.27
C SER A 211 -8.55 2.73 -24.04
N GLY A 212 -8.79 3.58 -23.04
CA GLY A 212 -10.09 4.21 -22.78
C GLY A 212 -10.34 5.49 -23.56
N GLN A 213 -9.30 6.08 -24.17
CA GLN A 213 -9.37 7.32 -24.93
C GLN A 213 -9.54 7.11 -26.45
N ILE A 214 -9.42 5.87 -26.95
CA ILE A 214 -9.53 5.51 -28.38
C ILE A 214 -10.90 5.88 -29.00
N GLY A 215 -11.93 6.13 -28.18
CA GLY A 215 -13.27 6.52 -28.65
C GLY A 215 -13.62 8.01 -28.51
N ARG A 216 -12.72 8.88 -28.05
CA ARG A 216 -13.03 10.31 -27.84
C ARG A 216 -12.33 11.20 -28.87
N PHE A 217 -12.89 11.23 -30.08
CA PHE A 217 -12.76 12.41 -30.92
C PHE A 217 -13.42 13.58 -30.16
N ARG A 218 -12.61 14.52 -29.66
CA ARG A 218 -13.09 15.82 -29.20
C ARG A 218 -13.74 16.53 -30.38
N SER A 219 -15.04 16.80 -30.32
CA SER A 219 -15.57 18.01 -30.94
C SER A 219 -15.02 19.18 -30.12
N VAL A 220 -14.24 20.03 -30.81
CA VAL A 220 -13.68 21.28 -30.30
C VAL A 220 -14.76 22.16 -29.71
#